data_AF-A0A2E2RTI2-F1
#
_entry.id   AF-A0A2E2RTI2-F1
#
_cell.length_a   1.000
_cell.length_b   1.000
_cell.length_c   1.000
_cell.angle_alpha   90.00
_cell.angle_beta   90.00
_cell.angle_gamma   90.00
#
_symmetry.space_group_name_H-M   'P 1'
#
loop_
_entity.id
_entity.type
_entity.pdbx_description
1 polymer ?
#
loop_
_entity_poly.entity_id
_entity_poly.type
_entity_poly.pdbx_seq_one_letter_code
_entity_poly.pdbx_strand_id
1 'polypeptide(L)'
;MERASPDATANDRRIKACRLSRRSADLLMIAHASRDRISALPMPDLLAWHDGLAMALRRERNKSMARHWTYDLNRHIALKLARDRIEAELSARAVDPGPETVKPRTSRGFNRGNGKIR
;
A
#
# COMPACT_ATOMS: atom_id res chain seq x y z
N MET A 1 14.08 29.49 2.12
CA MET A 1 13.20 28.30 2.03
C MET A 1 13.89 27.17 2.78
N GLU A 2 13.54 27.00 4.05
CA GLU A 2 14.11 25.97 4.92
C GLU A 2 13.48 24.62 4.56
N ARG A 3 14.27 23.67 4.04
CA ARG A 3 13.79 22.32 3.75
C ARG A 3 13.67 21.58 5.09
N ALA A 4 12.47 21.11 5.41
CA ALA A 4 12.25 20.28 6.60
C ALA A 4 13.23 19.10 6.60
N SER A 5 13.90 18.88 7.74
CA SER A 5 14.83 17.76 7.90
C SER A 5 14.11 16.42 7.69
N PRO A 6 14.69 15.48 6.92
CA PRO A 6 14.07 14.17 6.65
C PRO A 6 13.72 13.42 7.95
N ASP A 7 14.50 13.58 9.01
CA ASP A 7 14.24 12.94 10.31
C ASP A 7 12.97 13.46 11.00
N ALA A 8 12.67 14.75 10.86
CA ALA A 8 11.45 15.34 11.42
C ALA A 8 10.20 14.77 10.74
N THR A 9 10.26 14.60 9.41
CA THR A 9 9.15 14.02 8.63
C THR A 9 8.91 12.54 8.96
N ALA A 10 9.98 11.77 9.19
CA ALA A 10 9.89 10.38 9.60
C ALA A 10 9.31 10.23 11.02
N ASN A 11 9.68 11.12 11.94
CA ASN A 11 9.15 11.12 13.31
C ASN A 11 7.66 11.48 13.33
N ASP A 12 7.24 12.51 12.58
CA ASP A 12 5.84 12.90 12.46
C ASP A 12 4.97 11.77 11.87
N ARG A 13 5.45 11.11 10.81
CA ARG A 13 4.82 9.90 10.26
C ARG A 13 4.62 8.83 11.33
N ARG A 14 5.65 8.56 12.14
CA ARG A 14 5.60 7.54 13.20
C ARG A 14 4.59 7.90 14.29
N ILE A 15 4.55 9.16 14.71
CA ILE A 15 3.57 9.66 15.68
C ILE A 15 2.15 9.51 15.14
N LYS A 16 1.93 9.90 13.87
CA LYS A 16 0.64 9.79 13.19
C LYS A 16 0.18 8.33 13.08
N ALA A 17 1.06 7.44 12.60
CA ALA A 17 0.80 6.01 12.53
C ALA A 17 0.44 5.41 13.90
N CYS A 18 1.19 5.78 14.94
CA CYS A 18 0.95 5.31 16.29
C CYS A 18 -0.43 5.78 16.81
N ARG A 19 -0.82 7.03 16.53
CA ARG A 19 -2.14 7.58 16.87
C ARG A 19 -3.26 6.85 16.13
N LEU A 20 -3.13 6.67 14.81
CA LEU A 20 -4.10 5.94 13.98
C LEU A 20 -4.29 4.50 14.47
N SER A 21 -3.20 3.80 14.80
CA SER A 21 -3.25 2.41 15.29
C SER A 21 -4.05 2.21 16.58
N ARG A 22 -4.30 3.29 17.33
CA ARG A 22 -5.03 3.26 18.62
C ARG A 22 -6.51 3.61 18.48
N ARG A 23 -6.94 4.14 17.33
CA ARG A 23 -8.32 4.57 17.07
C ARG A 23 -9.03 3.50 16.26
N SER A 24 -9.74 2.62 16.94
CA SER A 24 -10.42 1.47 16.32
C SER A 24 -11.44 1.88 15.26
N ALA A 25 -12.16 2.98 15.48
CA ALA A 25 -13.15 3.52 14.55
C ALA A 25 -12.50 3.96 13.22
N ASP A 26 -11.40 4.71 13.29
CA ASP A 26 -10.66 5.21 12.13
C ASP A 26 -10.19 4.07 11.21
N LEU A 27 -9.78 2.95 11.81
CA LEU A 27 -9.30 1.77 11.08
C LEU A 27 -10.43 1.03 10.36
N LEU A 28 -11.62 0.94 10.98
CA LEU A 28 -12.81 0.38 10.35
C LEU A 28 -13.34 1.28 9.23
N MET A 29 -13.32 2.60 9.44
CA MET A 29 -13.72 3.57 8.42
C MET A 29 -12.91 3.45 7.14
N ILE A 30 -11.60 3.20 7.24
CA ILE A 30 -10.76 3.01 6.05
C ILE A 30 -10.95 1.65 5.39
N ALA A 31 -11.25 0.59 6.16
CA ALA A 31 -11.60 -0.71 5.59
C ALA A 31 -12.82 -0.62 4.68
N HIS A 32 -13.72 0.34 4.94
CA HIS A 32 -14.92 0.60 4.15
C HIS A 32 -14.81 1.83 3.22
N ALA A 33 -13.67 2.51 3.19
CA ALA A 33 -13.49 3.66 2.31
C ALA A 33 -13.52 3.24 0.83
N SER A 34 -14.11 4.09 -0.02
CA SER A 34 -14.05 3.91 -1.47
C SER A 34 -12.61 4.04 -1.97
N ARG A 35 -12.33 3.40 -3.11
CA ARG A 35 -11.01 3.49 -3.76
C ARG A 35 -10.63 4.95 -4.02
N ASP A 36 -11.56 5.77 -4.48
CA ASP A 36 -11.32 7.18 -4.80
C ASP A 36 -10.88 8.00 -3.58
N ARG A 37 -11.44 7.69 -2.39
CA ARG A 37 -11.00 8.34 -1.14
C ARG A 37 -9.58 7.95 -0.77
N ILE A 38 -9.20 6.69 -1.00
CA ILE A 38 -7.85 6.21 -0.74
C ILE A 38 -6.87 6.84 -1.73
N SER A 39 -7.22 6.91 -3.01
CA SER A 39 -6.39 7.53 -4.04
C SER A 39 -6.30 9.05 -3.90
N ALA A 40 -7.24 9.71 -3.21
CA ALA A 40 -7.14 11.14 -2.90
C ALA A 40 -6.17 11.44 -1.74
N LEU A 41 -5.74 10.44 -0.96
CA LEU A 41 -4.84 10.68 0.17
C LEU A 41 -3.44 11.14 -0.29
N PRO A 42 -2.83 12.13 0.39
CA PRO A 42 -1.44 12.48 0.19
C PRO A 42 -0.50 11.29 0.47
N MET A 43 0.66 11.24 -0.21
CA MET A 43 1.64 10.17 -0.02
C MET A 43 2.10 9.99 1.44
N PRO A 44 2.39 11.06 2.22
CA PRO A 44 2.74 10.93 3.63
C PRO A 44 1.63 10.26 4.46
N ASP A 45 0.38 10.51 4.09
CA ASP A 45 -0.79 10.00 4.80
C ASP A 45 -1.01 8.53 4.50
N LEU A 46 -0.88 8.11 3.23
CA LEU A 46 -0.92 6.69 2.86
C LEU A 46 0.13 5.88 3.62
N LEU A 47 1.34 6.42 3.72
CA LEU A 47 2.43 5.78 4.46
C LEU A 47 2.13 5.68 5.97
N ALA A 48 1.60 6.75 6.58
CA ALA A 48 1.19 6.73 7.98
C ALA A 48 0.03 5.76 8.23
N TRP A 49 -0.93 5.67 7.31
CA TRP A 49 -2.03 4.70 7.36
C TRP A 49 -1.54 3.27 7.23
N HIS A 50 -0.66 2.99 6.27
CA HIS A 50 -0.05 1.67 6.09
C HIS A 50 0.63 1.19 7.39
N ASP A 51 1.46 2.04 7.99
CA ASP A 51 2.18 1.70 9.23
C ASP A 51 1.22 1.55 10.41
N GLY A 52 0.24 2.44 10.54
CA GLY A 52 -0.77 2.40 11.60
C GLY A 52 -1.61 1.12 11.54
N LEU A 53 -2.03 0.71 10.34
CA LEU A 53 -2.74 -0.54 10.09
C LEU A 53 -1.88 -1.75 10.40
N ALA A 54 -0.60 -1.75 10.00
CA ALA A 54 0.33 -2.83 10.34
C ALA A 54 0.50 -2.99 11.86
N MET A 55 0.62 -1.88 12.60
CA MET A 55 0.69 -1.89 14.06
C MET A 55 -0.59 -2.44 14.69
N ALA A 56 -1.76 -1.99 14.22
CA ALA A 56 -3.06 -2.45 14.72
C ALA A 56 -3.27 -3.96 14.45
N LEU A 57 -2.94 -4.43 13.24
CA LEU A 57 -3.04 -5.84 12.86
C LEU A 57 -2.13 -6.72 13.71
N ARG A 58 -0.90 -6.27 13.99
CA ARG A 58 0.02 -6.97 14.91
C ARG A 58 -0.56 -7.08 16.32
N ARG A 59 -1.13 -6.00 16.87
CA ARG A 59 -1.82 -6.03 18.17
C ARG A 59 -2.97 -7.02 18.17
N GLU A 60 -3.76 -7.06 17.10
CA GLU A 60 -4.88 -7.98 16.98
C GLU A 60 -4.42 -9.45 16.94
N ARG A 61 -3.35 -9.73 16.18
CA ARG A 61 -2.73 -11.05 16.13
C ARG A 61 -2.18 -11.48 17.50
N ASN A 62 -1.59 -10.54 18.25
CA ASN A 62 -1.11 -10.83 19.60
C ASN A 62 -2.27 -11.20 20.55
N LYS A 63 -3.43 -10.55 20.43
CA LYS A 63 -4.63 -10.94 21.19
C LYS A 63 -5.08 -12.36 20.86
N SER A 64 -5.10 -12.70 19.57
CA SER A 64 -5.43 -14.06 19.10
C SER A 64 -4.49 -15.10 19.69
N MET A 65 -3.18 -14.87 19.60
CA MET A 65 -2.16 -15.75 20.16
C MET A 65 -2.26 -15.90 21.69
N ALA A 66 -2.58 -14.82 22.39
CA ALA A 66 -2.79 -14.81 23.83
C ALA A 66 -4.16 -15.38 24.26
N ARG A 67 -5.02 -15.80 23.30
CA ARG A 67 -6.41 -16.21 23.55
C ARG A 67 -7.19 -15.17 24.36
N HIS A 68 -6.87 -13.90 24.14
CA HIS A 68 -7.48 -12.81 24.88
C HIS A 68 -8.93 -12.63 24.43
N TRP A 69 -9.85 -12.50 25.40
CA TRP A 69 -11.30 -12.43 25.15
C TRP A 69 -11.72 -11.28 24.22
N THR A 70 -10.93 -10.21 24.15
CA THR A 70 -11.19 -9.08 23.24
C THR A 70 -10.74 -9.31 21.79
N TYR A 71 -10.13 -10.45 21.46
CA TYR A 71 -9.81 -10.79 20.08
C TYR A 71 -11.09 -10.85 19.25
N ASP A 72 -11.03 -10.23 18.07
CA ASP A 72 -12.16 -10.21 17.15
C ASP A 72 -11.67 -10.54 15.73
N LEU A 73 -12.21 -11.63 15.16
CA LEU A 73 -11.88 -12.09 13.81
C LEU A 73 -12.32 -11.09 12.73
N ASN A 74 -13.50 -10.47 12.89
CA ASN A 74 -14.00 -9.49 11.93
C ASN A 74 -13.13 -8.24 11.95
N ARG A 75 -12.71 -7.80 13.14
CA ARG A 75 -11.74 -6.71 13.27
C ARG A 75 -10.41 -7.05 12.61
N HIS A 76 -9.92 -8.29 12.77
CA HIS A 76 -8.71 -8.75 12.10
C HIS A 76 -8.84 -8.69 10.57
N ILE A 77 -9.93 -9.23 10.02
CA ILE A 77 -10.19 -9.23 8.57
C ILE A 77 -10.29 -7.81 8.05
N ALA A 78 -11.02 -6.92 8.72
CA ALA A 78 -11.15 -5.52 8.33
C ALA A 78 -9.79 -4.80 8.31
N LEU A 79 -8.96 -5.00 9.34
CA LEU A 79 -7.61 -4.42 9.41
C LEU A 79 -6.71 -4.93 8.28
N LYS A 80 -6.78 -6.22 7.95
CA LYS A 80 -6.03 -6.80 6.85
C LYS A 80 -6.49 -6.22 5.50
N LEU A 81 -7.79 -6.22 5.25
CA LEU A 81 -8.37 -5.67 4.01
C LEU A 81 -8.03 -4.19 3.82
N ALA A 82 -8.12 -3.39 4.88
CA ALA A 82 -7.71 -1.99 4.85
C ALA A 82 -6.24 -1.84 4.47
N ARG A 83 -5.35 -2.64 5.08
CA ARG A 83 -3.92 -2.61 4.79
C ARG A 83 -3.64 -2.99 3.34
N ASP A 84 -4.23 -4.08 2.86
CA ASP A 84 -4.04 -4.58 1.50
C ASP A 84 -4.50 -3.53 0.46
N ARG A 85 -5.57 -2.77 0.74
CA ARG A 85 -6.03 -1.67 -0.13
C ARG A 85 -5.04 -0.49 -0.16
N ILE A 86 -4.51 -0.10 0.99
CA ILE A 86 -3.49 0.97 1.07
C ILE A 86 -2.20 0.53 0.38
N GLU A 87 -1.80 -0.73 0.58
CA GLU A 87 -0.63 -1.34 -0.07
C GLU A 87 -0.80 -1.35 -1.60
N ALA A 88 -1.98 -1.71 -2.10
CA ALA A 88 -2.28 -1.67 -3.54
C ALA A 88 -2.18 -0.24 -4.12
N GLU A 89 -2.66 0.79 -3.40
CA GLU A 89 -2.53 2.18 -3.82
C GLU A 89 -1.07 2.65 -3.80
N LEU A 90 -0.31 2.29 -2.76
CA LEU A 90 1.13 2.57 -2.69
C LEU A 90 1.88 1.91 -3.85
N SER A 91 1.56 0.67 -4.17
CA SER A 91 2.12 -0.03 -5.34
C SER A 91 1.71 0.65 -6.64
N ALA A 92 0.45 1.05 -6.81
CA ALA A 92 -0.01 1.75 -8.01
C ALA A 92 0.75 3.06 -8.24
N ARG A 93 1.03 3.83 -7.18
CA ARG A 93 1.84 5.06 -7.26
C ARG A 93 3.33 4.82 -7.47
N ALA A 94 3.86 3.70 -6.97
CA ALA A 94 5.24 3.32 -7.20
C ALA A 94 5.46 2.79 -8.63
N VAL A 95 4.42 2.23 -9.24
CA VAL A 95 4.44 1.70 -10.60
C VAL A 95 4.38 2.82 -11.64
N ASP A 96 3.98 4.06 -11.33
CA ASP A 96 3.98 5.19 -12.27
C ASP A 96 5.40 5.50 -12.78
N PRO A 97 5.79 5.00 -13.96
CA PRO A 97 7.10 5.27 -14.51
C PRO A 97 6.95 6.54 -15.38
N GLY A 98 7.95 7.43 -15.33
CA GLY A 98 8.12 8.41 -16.42
C GLY A 98 8.03 7.72 -17.78
N PRO A 99 7.66 8.45 -18.85
CA PRO A 99 7.09 7.92 -20.08
C PRO A 99 7.84 6.66 -20.51
N GLU A 100 7.11 5.54 -20.51
CA GLU A 100 7.54 4.25 -21.00
C GLU A 100 8.29 4.51 -22.31
N THR A 101 9.62 4.36 -22.30
CA THR A 101 10.39 4.36 -23.54
C THR A 101 9.98 3.08 -24.24
N VAL A 102 8.94 3.19 -25.07
CA VAL A 102 8.43 2.12 -25.92
C VAL A 102 9.64 1.66 -26.73
N LYS A 103 10.28 0.57 -26.30
CA LYS A 103 11.31 -0.07 -27.10
C LYS A 103 10.63 -0.45 -28.40
N PRO A 104 11.09 0.04 -29.56
CA PRO A 104 10.46 -0.27 -30.82
C PRO A 104 10.46 -1.79 -30.93
N ARG A 105 9.26 -2.34 -31.14
CA ARG A 105 9.04 -3.77 -31.35
C ARG A 105 9.84 -4.14 -32.58
N THR A 106 11.07 -4.64 -32.39
CA THR A 106 11.89 -5.15 -33.48
C THR A 106 11.17 -6.39 -33.98
N SER A 107 10.38 -6.20 -35.04
CA SER A 107 9.99 -7.32 -35.87
C SER A 107 11.28 -7.90 -36.43
N ARG A 108 11.78 -8.99 -35.83
CA ARG A 108 12.72 -9.86 -36.51
C ARG A 108 11.95 -10.38 -37.72
N GLY A 109 12.25 -9.81 -38.87
CA GLY A 109 11.64 -10.15 -40.15
C GLY A 109 11.57 -11.67 -40.30
N PHE A 110 10.35 -12.18 -40.36
CA PHE A 110 10.09 -13.55 -40.76
C PHE A 110 10.39 -13.63 -42.26
N ASN A 111 11.61 -14.03 -42.59
CA ASN A 111 12.10 -14.07 -43.96
C ASN A 111 11.48 -15.28 -44.68
N ARG A 112 10.41 -15.06 -45.47
CA ARG A 112 9.83 -16.07 -46.39
C ARG A 112 10.70 -16.22 -47.63
N GLY A 113 11.98 -16.51 -47.44
CA GLY A 113 12.92 -16.68 -48.52
C GLY A 113 13.83 -17.83 -48.20
N ASN A 114 13.37 -19.05 -48.51
CA ASN A 114 14.23 -20.18 -48.90
C ASN A 114 13.36 -21.25 -49.55
N GLY A 115 12.80 -20.89 -50.70
CA GLY A 115 12.49 -21.88 -51.74
C GLY A 115 13.75 -22.08 -52.60
N LYS A 116 14.48 -23.18 -52.36
CA LYS A 116 14.94 -24.17 -53.37
C LYS A 116 16.13 -25.04 -52.91
N ILE A 117 15.90 -26.35 -53.05
CA ILE A 117 16.71 -27.42 -53.66
C ILE A 117 18.08 -27.77 -53.02
N ARG A 118 18.11 -28.92 -52.33
CA ARG A 118 18.91 -30.09 -52.70
C ARG A 118 18.25 -31.36 -52.17
#